data_AF-A0AAD8JAJ8-F1
#
_entry.id   AF-A0AAD8JAJ8-F1
#
_cell.length_a   1.000
_cell.length_b   1.000
_cell.length_c   1.000
_cell.angle_alpha   90.00
_cell.angle_beta   90.00
_cell.angle_gamma   90.00
#
_symmetry.space_group_name_H-M   'P 1'
#
loop_
_entity.id
_entity.type
_entity.pdbx_description
1 polymer ?
#
loop_
_entity_poly.entity_id
_entity_poly.type
_entity_poly.pdbx_seq_one_letter_code
_entity_poly.pdbx_strand_id
1 'polypeptide(L)'
;MFLTTHWINDDLVKDGLKEQHDSIARIRNATRYVRSSPARLEKFRKCVEREKIKCDKMVVLDVDTRWNSTYTMLEVTVKYEGAFIRMVIEDNDYETFFKVNELEVVGENLKKKKKKVVEGPPLYDDFGNVNRFIKFLEIFYDVTIKLPGSKYFTSNVFFIELVKVQEAIMRLCSSEYILMRDMAKRMKDKYDKYG
;
A
#
# COMPACT_ATOMS: atom_id res chain seq x y z
N MET A 1 11.75 -16.76 21.38
CA MET A 1 12.36 -16.09 20.21
C MET A 1 11.46 -16.09 18.97
N PHE A 2 10.13 -16.21 19.10
CA PHE A 2 9.18 -16.10 17.97
C PHE A 2 8.63 -14.68 17.79
N LEU A 3 8.53 -13.93 18.89
CA LEU A 3 8.11 -12.53 18.86
C LEU A 3 9.13 -11.66 18.12
N THR A 4 10.42 -12.04 18.15
CA THR A 4 11.52 -11.27 17.55
C THR A 4 11.42 -11.13 16.05
N THR A 5 11.14 -12.23 15.37
CA THR A 5 11.07 -12.27 13.91
C THR A 5 9.84 -11.54 13.36
N HIS A 6 8.69 -11.64 14.03
CA HIS A 6 7.47 -10.93 13.62
C HIS A 6 7.58 -9.42 13.87
N TRP A 7 8.14 -8.99 15.01
CA TRP A 7 8.30 -7.55 15.28
C TRP A 7 9.37 -6.92 14.40
N ILE A 8 10.49 -7.61 14.13
CA ILE A 8 11.55 -7.08 13.27
C ILE A 8 10.98 -6.78 11.90
N ASN A 9 10.24 -7.72 11.28
CA ASN A 9 9.69 -7.50 9.95
C ASN A 9 8.60 -6.41 9.95
N ASP A 10 7.70 -6.41 10.94
CA ASP A 10 6.63 -5.42 11.03
C ASP A 10 7.16 -4.01 11.25
N ASP A 11 8.12 -3.82 12.15
CA ASP A 11 8.71 -2.52 12.46
C ASP A 11 9.67 -2.03 11.36
N LEU A 12 10.35 -2.94 10.68
CA LEU A 12 11.20 -2.67 9.51
C LEU A 12 10.37 -2.18 8.32
N VAL A 13 9.34 -2.95 7.92
CA VAL A 13 8.48 -2.60 6.78
C VAL A 13 7.69 -1.33 7.06
N LYS A 14 7.20 -1.14 8.29
CA LYS A 14 6.57 0.11 8.71
C LYS A 14 7.50 1.31 8.55
N ASP A 15 8.77 1.16 8.89
CA ASP A 15 9.77 2.22 8.73
C ASP A 15 9.98 2.61 7.27
N GLY A 16 10.07 1.60 6.40
CA GLY A 16 10.11 1.82 4.95
C GLY A 16 8.90 2.60 4.43
N LEU A 17 7.71 2.27 4.95
CA LEU A 17 6.43 2.88 4.58
C LEU A 17 6.10 4.19 5.30
N LYS A 18 6.97 4.69 6.21
CA LYS A 18 6.72 5.93 6.98
C LYS A 18 6.47 7.14 6.07
N GLU A 19 7.23 7.26 5.00
CA GLU A 19 6.95 8.22 3.94
C GLU A 19 5.99 7.57 2.96
N GLN A 20 4.71 7.77 3.23
CA GLN A 20 3.65 7.25 2.38
C GLN A 20 3.71 7.91 1.00
N HIS A 21 3.90 7.10 -0.03
CA HIS A 21 3.85 7.60 -1.40
C HIS A 21 2.46 8.11 -1.75
N ASP A 22 2.42 9.20 -2.52
CA ASP A 22 1.19 9.84 -2.97
C ASP A 22 0.24 8.82 -3.65
N SER A 23 0.77 7.94 -4.50
CA SER A 23 -0.04 6.90 -5.15
C SER A 23 -0.73 5.95 -4.15
N ILE A 24 -0.05 5.56 -3.07
CA ILE A 24 -0.65 4.70 -2.04
C ILE A 24 -1.77 5.45 -1.31
N ALA A 25 -1.57 6.74 -1.02
CA ALA A 25 -2.59 7.57 -0.39
C ALA A 25 -3.83 7.78 -1.27
N ARG A 26 -3.66 8.07 -2.57
CA ARG A 26 -4.78 8.19 -3.52
C ARG A 26 -5.57 6.89 -3.62
N ILE A 27 -4.88 5.77 -3.79
CA ILE A 27 -5.51 4.44 -3.88
C ILE A 27 -6.26 4.09 -2.60
N ARG A 28 -5.69 4.40 -1.43
CA ARG A 28 -6.40 4.23 -0.14
C ARG A 28 -7.65 5.09 -0.05
N ASN A 29 -7.58 6.36 -0.47
CA ASN A 29 -8.71 7.28 -0.42
C ASN A 29 -9.83 6.84 -1.37
N ALA A 30 -9.50 6.40 -2.58
CA ALA A 30 -10.45 5.82 -3.54
C ALA A 30 -11.12 4.56 -3.00
N THR A 31 -10.34 3.66 -2.40
CA THR A 31 -10.86 2.44 -1.77
C THR A 31 -11.82 2.80 -0.62
N ARG A 32 -11.47 3.81 0.19
CA ARG A 32 -12.35 4.32 1.26
C ARG A 32 -13.63 4.91 0.70
N TYR A 33 -13.57 5.68 -0.39
CA TYR A 33 -14.76 6.22 -1.04
C TYR A 33 -15.73 5.11 -1.44
N VAL A 34 -15.25 4.12 -2.21
CA VAL A 34 -16.07 3.01 -2.69
C VAL A 34 -16.71 2.24 -1.53
N ARG A 35 -15.98 2.07 -0.42
CA ARG A 35 -16.44 1.32 0.76
C ARG A 35 -17.26 2.14 1.74
N SER A 36 -17.36 3.46 1.58
CA SER A 36 -18.01 4.35 2.55
C SER A 36 -19.53 4.24 2.58
N SER A 37 -20.17 3.76 1.50
CA SER A 37 -21.62 3.49 1.50
C SER A 37 -22.00 2.38 0.51
N PRO A 38 -23.13 1.68 0.73
CA PRO A 38 -23.64 0.68 -0.22
C PRO A 38 -23.90 1.26 -1.62
N ALA A 39 -24.39 2.51 -1.70
CA ALA A 39 -24.68 3.17 -2.97
C ALA A 39 -23.41 3.44 -3.80
N ARG A 40 -22.32 3.90 -3.16
CA ARG A 40 -21.02 4.11 -3.82
C ARG A 40 -20.42 2.79 -4.28
N LEU A 41 -20.53 1.75 -3.46
CA LEU A 41 -20.08 0.40 -3.82
C LEU A 41 -20.85 -0.14 -5.05
N GLU A 42 -22.15 0.13 -5.13
CA GLU A 42 -22.97 -0.30 -6.26
C GLU A 42 -22.60 0.42 -7.56
N LYS A 43 -22.33 1.73 -7.50
CA LYS A 43 -21.80 2.47 -8.66
C LYS A 43 -20.44 1.91 -9.12
N PHE A 44 -19.56 1.58 -8.18
CA PHE A 44 -18.28 0.93 -8.50
C PHE A 44 -18.48 -0.44 -9.17
N ARG A 45 -19.40 -1.29 -8.66
CA ARG A 45 -19.70 -2.59 -9.29
C ARG A 45 -20.14 -2.47 -10.74
N LYS A 46 -20.98 -1.47 -11.06
CA LYS A 46 -21.35 -1.18 -12.45
C LYS A 46 -20.15 -0.83 -13.31
N CYS A 47 -19.17 -0.10 -12.77
CA CYS A 47 -17.91 0.17 -13.47
C CYS A 47 -17.08 -1.10 -13.69
N VAL A 48 -17.00 -1.99 -12.68
CA VAL A 48 -16.32 -3.29 -12.77
C VAL A 48 -16.93 -4.17 -13.88
N GLU A 49 -18.27 -4.21 -13.97
CA GLU A 49 -19.00 -4.95 -15.02
C GLU A 49 -18.72 -4.38 -16.42
N ARG A 50 -18.73 -3.05 -16.57
CA ARG A 50 -18.44 -2.38 -17.86
C ARG A 50 -17.01 -2.64 -18.34
N GLU A 51 -16.06 -2.65 -17.42
CA GLU A 51 -14.65 -2.98 -17.67
C GLU A 51 -14.40 -4.49 -17.83
N LYS A 52 -15.44 -5.33 -17.63
CA LYS A 52 -15.37 -6.79 -17.75
C LYS A 52 -14.26 -7.41 -16.88
N ILE A 53 -14.06 -6.86 -15.68
CA ILE A 53 -13.00 -7.29 -14.77
C ILE A 53 -13.42 -8.62 -14.12
N LYS A 54 -12.62 -9.67 -14.31
CA LYS A 54 -12.90 -11.04 -13.85
C LYS A 54 -12.43 -11.33 -12.41
N CYS A 55 -12.33 -10.30 -11.57
CA CYS A 55 -11.85 -10.46 -10.20
C CYS A 55 -13.03 -10.56 -9.23
N ASP A 56 -13.09 -11.67 -8.49
CA ASP A 56 -14.19 -11.95 -7.55
C ASP A 56 -13.92 -11.43 -6.12
N LYS A 57 -12.71 -10.93 -5.85
CA LYS A 57 -12.36 -10.38 -4.53
C LYS A 57 -13.11 -9.07 -4.26
N MET A 58 -13.38 -8.73 -3.02
CA MET A 58 -13.90 -7.41 -2.69
C MET A 58 -12.77 -6.44 -2.36
N VAL A 59 -12.86 -5.18 -2.78
CA VAL A 59 -11.90 -4.14 -2.34
C VAL A 59 -11.92 -4.00 -0.81
N VAL A 60 -10.75 -4.10 -0.20
CA VAL A 60 -10.57 -4.13 1.27
C VAL A 60 -10.06 -2.79 1.78
N LEU A 61 -10.52 -2.38 2.96
CA LEU A 61 -10.03 -1.16 3.59
C LEU A 61 -8.62 -1.36 4.16
N ASP A 62 -7.81 -0.31 4.11
CA ASP A 62 -6.50 -0.30 4.73
C ASP A 62 -6.58 0.04 6.21
N VAL A 63 -5.79 -0.68 7.01
CA VAL A 63 -5.54 -0.42 8.42
C VAL A 63 -4.08 0.02 8.53
N ASP A 64 -3.87 1.33 8.66
CA ASP A 64 -2.55 1.99 8.62
C ASP A 64 -1.58 1.53 9.73
N THR A 65 -2.09 0.93 10.80
CA THR A 65 -1.29 0.34 11.87
C THR A 65 -0.66 -1.03 11.50
N ARG A 66 -1.00 -1.62 10.36
CA ARG A 66 -0.52 -2.95 9.92
C ARG A 66 -0.22 -2.96 8.42
N TRP A 67 1.06 -3.04 8.06
CA TRP A 67 1.48 -3.03 6.66
C TRP A 67 0.90 -4.21 5.84
N ASN A 68 0.59 -5.34 6.48
CA ASN A 68 -0.11 -6.47 5.85
C ASN A 68 -1.50 -6.08 5.31
N SER A 69 -2.20 -5.18 6.01
CA SER A 69 -3.47 -4.64 5.54
C SER A 69 -3.26 -3.74 4.32
N THR A 70 -2.18 -2.96 4.33
CA THR A 70 -1.81 -2.10 3.20
C THR A 70 -1.46 -2.93 1.98
N TYR A 71 -0.65 -3.98 2.14
CA TYR A 71 -0.33 -4.92 1.08
C TYR A 71 -1.60 -5.54 0.48
N THR A 72 -2.47 -6.12 1.31
CA THR A 72 -3.72 -6.74 0.83
C THR A 72 -4.63 -5.72 0.13
N MET A 73 -4.72 -4.49 0.65
CA MET A 73 -5.49 -3.42 0.00
C MET A 73 -4.94 -3.10 -1.38
N LEU A 74 -3.62 -2.93 -1.52
CA LEU A 74 -3.00 -2.65 -2.80
C LEU A 74 -3.16 -3.84 -3.78
N GLU A 75 -2.91 -5.08 -3.32
CA GLU A 75 -2.99 -6.33 -4.11
C GLU A 75 -4.37 -6.55 -4.72
N VAL A 76 -5.43 -6.21 -3.99
CA VAL A 76 -6.79 -6.32 -4.48
C VAL A 76 -7.19 -5.12 -5.33
N THR A 77 -6.95 -3.90 -4.84
CA THR A 77 -7.41 -2.68 -5.49
C THR A 77 -6.78 -2.48 -6.88
N VAL A 78 -5.52 -2.87 -7.08
CA VAL A 78 -4.85 -2.75 -8.38
C VAL A 78 -5.53 -3.55 -9.49
N LYS A 79 -6.22 -4.66 -9.15
CA LYS A 79 -6.98 -5.48 -10.11
C LYS A 79 -8.22 -4.76 -10.66
N TYR A 80 -8.63 -3.67 -10.00
CA TYR A 80 -9.77 -2.85 -10.36
C TYR A 80 -9.39 -1.51 -10.99
N GLU A 81 -8.14 -1.37 -11.47
CA GLU A 81 -7.63 -0.14 -12.10
C GLU A 81 -8.63 0.47 -13.09
N GLY A 82 -9.09 -0.30 -14.09
CA GLY A 82 -10.05 0.19 -15.08
C GLY A 82 -11.35 0.71 -14.47
N ALA A 83 -11.85 0.06 -13.42
CA ALA A 83 -13.10 0.48 -12.77
C ALA A 83 -12.92 1.81 -12.02
N PHE A 84 -11.79 2.02 -11.35
CA PHE A 84 -11.49 3.29 -10.69
C PHE A 84 -11.30 4.44 -11.69
N ILE A 85 -10.65 4.18 -12.82
CA ILE A 85 -10.52 5.17 -13.90
C ILE A 85 -11.90 5.50 -14.48
N ARG A 86 -12.74 4.48 -14.73
CA ARG A 86 -14.11 4.68 -15.24
C ARG A 86 -14.99 5.48 -14.27
N MET A 87 -14.85 5.28 -12.96
CA MET A 87 -15.60 6.06 -11.96
C MET A 87 -15.36 7.57 -12.09
N VAL A 88 -14.15 8.01 -12.48
CA VAL A 88 -13.86 9.44 -12.71
C VAL A 88 -14.74 10.02 -13.83
N ILE A 89 -15.06 9.20 -14.83
CA ILE A 89 -15.82 9.62 -16.01
C ILE A 89 -17.33 9.52 -15.75
N GLU A 90 -17.77 8.48 -15.05
CA GLU A 90 -19.19 8.13 -14.94
C GLU A 90 -19.87 8.60 -13.65
N ASP A 91 -19.11 8.88 -12.59
CA ASP A 91 -19.66 9.29 -11.29
C ASP A 91 -19.20 10.71 -10.91
N ASN A 92 -20.05 11.69 -11.18
CA ASN A 92 -19.78 13.09 -10.83
C ASN A 92 -19.55 13.28 -9.33
N ASP A 93 -20.16 12.44 -8.47
CA ASP A 93 -19.95 12.49 -7.02
C ASP A 93 -18.54 12.00 -6.63
N TYR A 94 -17.96 11.10 -7.43
CA TYR A 94 -16.60 10.60 -7.25
C TYR A 94 -15.61 11.68 -7.65
N GLU A 95 -15.77 12.27 -8.84
CA GLU A 95 -14.92 13.36 -9.31
C GLU A 95 -14.98 14.56 -8.35
N THR A 96 -16.18 14.95 -7.91
CA THR A 96 -16.39 16.05 -6.96
C THR A 96 -15.75 15.76 -5.60
N PHE A 97 -15.82 14.52 -5.09
CA PHE A 97 -15.18 14.15 -3.83
C PHE A 97 -13.67 14.41 -3.83
N PHE A 98 -12.99 14.20 -4.97
CA PHE A 98 -11.57 14.49 -5.08
C PHE A 98 -11.24 15.96 -5.35
N LYS A 99 -12.14 16.72 -6.02
CA LYS A 99 -12.01 18.17 -6.22
C LYS A 99 -12.30 19.01 -4.96
N VAL A 100 -13.28 18.62 -4.13
CA VAL A 100 -13.60 19.38 -2.90
C VAL A 100 -12.46 19.33 -1.89
N ASN A 101 -11.76 18.19 -1.81
CA ASN A 101 -10.53 18.07 -1.02
C ASN A 101 -9.39 18.96 -1.55
N GLU A 102 -9.47 19.47 -2.78
CA GLU A 102 -8.52 20.41 -3.40
C GLU A 102 -8.84 21.87 -2.98
N LEU A 103 -10.13 22.21 -2.88
CA LEU A 103 -10.61 23.57 -2.55
C LEU A 103 -10.54 23.91 -1.04
N GLU A 104 -10.77 22.94 -0.15
CA GLU A 104 -10.62 23.15 1.31
C GLU A 104 -9.18 23.54 1.72
N VAL A 105 -8.19 23.28 0.86
CA VAL A 105 -6.77 23.64 1.10
C VAL A 105 -6.49 25.12 0.85
N VAL A 106 -7.35 25.81 0.08
CA VAL A 106 -7.16 27.22 -0.31
C VAL A 106 -7.79 28.19 0.71
N GLY A 107 -8.71 27.71 1.56
CA GLY A 107 -9.33 28.50 2.63
C GLY A 107 -8.38 28.74 3.80
N GLU A 108 -8.12 29.99 4.14
CA GLU A 108 -7.14 30.42 5.14
C GLU A 108 -7.37 29.86 6.56
N ASN A 109 -6.25 29.48 7.19
CA ASN A 109 -6.03 29.29 8.63
C ASN A 109 -6.74 28.12 9.33
N LEU A 110 -5.94 27.10 9.71
CA LEU A 110 -5.89 26.59 11.09
C LEU A 110 -4.60 25.75 11.29
N LYS A 111 -3.79 26.15 12.28
CA LYS A 111 -2.59 25.45 12.73
C LYS A 111 -2.93 24.02 13.20
N LYS A 112 -2.48 22.99 12.48
CA LYS A 112 -2.18 21.61 12.95
C LYS A 112 -1.45 20.85 11.83
N LYS A 113 -0.39 20.10 12.17
CA LYS A 113 0.56 19.36 11.30
C LYS A 113 0.04 19.11 9.87
N LYS A 114 0.68 19.72 8.85
CA LYS A 114 0.43 19.47 7.41
C LYS A 114 0.62 17.97 7.11
N LYS A 115 -0.44 17.17 7.21
CA LYS A 115 -0.53 15.89 6.53
C LYS A 115 -0.70 16.25 5.06
N LYS A 116 0.30 15.96 4.23
CA LYS A 116 0.25 16.18 2.77
C LYS A 116 -1.06 15.57 2.27
N VAL A 117 -2.05 16.40 1.96
CA VAL A 117 -3.32 15.94 1.39
C VAL A 117 -2.96 15.53 -0.02
N VAL A 118 -3.09 14.24 -0.31
CA VAL A 118 -2.76 13.76 -1.64
C VAL A 118 -3.97 13.99 -2.52
N GLU A 119 -3.81 14.93 -3.45
CA GLU A 119 -4.86 15.49 -4.29
C GLU A 119 -5.20 14.56 -5.46
N GLY A 120 -6.49 14.55 -5.81
CA GLY A 120 -7.02 13.89 -7.01
C GLY A 120 -7.36 12.40 -6.87
N PRO A 121 -8.22 11.87 -7.76
CA PRO A 121 -8.47 10.43 -7.86
C PRO A 121 -7.19 9.71 -8.33
N PRO A 122 -7.07 8.40 -8.14
CA PRO A 122 -5.94 7.63 -8.67
C PRO A 122 -5.88 7.74 -10.21
N LEU A 123 -4.68 8.04 -10.70
CA LEU A 123 -4.36 8.10 -12.13
C LEU A 123 -3.65 6.81 -12.58
N TYR A 124 -3.50 6.64 -13.89
CA TYR A 124 -2.80 5.48 -14.47
C TYR A 124 -1.40 5.26 -13.85
N ASP A 125 -0.63 6.33 -13.70
CA ASP A 125 0.71 6.28 -13.10
C ASP A 125 0.68 5.81 -11.65
N ASP A 126 -0.41 6.05 -10.92
CA ASP A 126 -0.54 5.57 -9.54
C ASP A 126 -0.64 4.05 -9.46
N PHE A 127 -1.39 3.43 -10.38
CA PHE A 127 -1.48 1.97 -10.45
C PHE A 127 -0.15 1.37 -10.90
N GLY A 128 0.56 2.03 -11.82
CA GLY A 128 1.93 1.65 -12.18
C GLY A 128 2.89 1.70 -10.98
N ASN A 129 2.84 2.75 -10.18
CA ASN A 129 3.66 2.89 -8.98
C ASN A 129 3.27 1.85 -7.92
N VAL A 130 1.98 1.66 -7.69
CA VAL A 130 1.45 0.67 -6.74
C VAL A 130 1.85 -0.76 -7.13
N ASN A 131 1.83 -1.12 -8.41
CA ASN A 131 2.31 -2.42 -8.86
C ASN A 131 3.77 -2.68 -8.47
N ARG A 132 4.63 -1.65 -8.54
CA ARG A 132 6.03 -1.76 -8.07
C ARG A 132 6.09 -1.95 -6.55
N PHE A 133 5.24 -1.24 -5.80
CA PHE A 133 5.11 -1.41 -4.35
C PHE A 133 4.61 -2.79 -3.93
N ILE A 134 3.64 -3.36 -4.65
CA ILE A 134 3.13 -4.69 -4.36
C ILE A 134 4.26 -5.71 -4.49
N LYS A 135 5.00 -5.70 -5.61
CA LYS A 135 6.16 -6.59 -5.82
C LYS A 135 7.21 -6.46 -4.73
N PHE A 136 7.40 -5.25 -4.21
CA PHE A 136 8.29 -4.98 -3.10
C PHE A 136 7.78 -5.61 -1.80
N LEU A 137 6.54 -5.28 -1.40
CA LEU A 137 5.93 -5.74 -0.15
C LEU A 137 5.69 -7.26 -0.13
N GLU A 138 5.45 -7.87 -1.29
CA GLU A 138 5.25 -9.31 -1.47
C GLU A 138 6.42 -10.12 -0.91
N ILE A 139 7.66 -9.64 -1.07
CA ILE A 139 8.85 -10.31 -0.54
C ILE A 139 8.76 -10.45 0.99
N PHE A 140 8.33 -9.38 1.66
CA PHE A 140 8.19 -9.37 3.12
C PHE A 140 6.92 -10.11 3.56
N TYR A 141 5.88 -10.12 2.72
CA TYR A 141 4.61 -10.79 2.97
C TYR A 141 4.78 -12.30 2.99
N ASP A 142 5.50 -12.84 2.00
CA ASP A 142 5.84 -14.25 1.93
C ASP A 142 6.64 -14.72 3.15
N VAL A 143 7.64 -13.95 3.56
CA VAL A 143 8.40 -14.21 4.78
C VAL A 143 7.46 -14.20 5.98
N THR A 144 6.58 -13.21 6.09
CA THR A 144 5.61 -13.08 7.20
C THR A 144 4.59 -14.20 7.27
N ILE A 145 4.19 -14.80 6.14
CA ILE A 145 3.29 -15.97 6.12
C ILE A 145 4.04 -17.27 6.46
N LYS A 146 5.29 -17.41 6.01
CA LYS A 146 6.11 -18.61 6.25
C LYS A 146 6.56 -18.74 7.71
N LEU A 147 6.75 -17.61 8.40
CA LEU A 147 7.22 -17.55 9.79
C LEU A 147 6.26 -18.05 10.89
N PRO A 148 4.93 -17.77 10.88
CA PRO A 148 4.03 -18.12 11.98
C PRO A 148 3.60 -19.60 12.04
N GLY A 149 3.93 -20.42 11.04
CA GLY A 149 3.41 -21.80 10.94
C GLY A 149 4.26 -22.91 11.58
N SER A 150 5.49 -22.61 12.00
CA SER A 150 6.43 -23.65 12.44
C SER A 150 6.54 -23.72 13.95
N LYS A 151 5.98 -24.78 14.56
CA LYS A 151 6.15 -25.13 15.99
C LYS A 151 7.62 -25.26 16.43
N TYR A 152 8.57 -25.38 15.48
CA TYR A 152 10.00 -25.51 15.76
C TYR A 152 10.80 -24.83 14.66
N PHE A 153 11.03 -23.53 14.82
CA PHE A 153 11.96 -22.86 13.95
C PHE A 153 13.38 -23.26 14.37
N THR A 154 14.05 -24.09 13.57
CA THR A 154 15.48 -24.33 13.77
C THR A 154 16.22 -23.06 13.38
N SER A 155 17.31 -22.73 14.09
CA SER A 155 18.11 -21.52 13.83
C SER A 155 18.51 -21.37 12.35
N ASN A 156 18.66 -22.48 11.64
CA ASN A 156 19.02 -22.54 10.22
C ASN A 156 17.92 -21.98 9.31
N VAL A 157 16.65 -22.30 9.56
CA VAL A 157 15.53 -21.79 8.75
C VAL A 157 15.34 -20.29 9.00
N PHE A 158 15.56 -19.84 10.24
CA PHE A 158 15.54 -18.40 10.56
C PHE A 158 16.60 -17.62 9.84
N PHE A 159 17.82 -18.12 9.87
CA PHE A 159 18.94 -17.49 9.20
C PHE A 159 18.68 -17.36 7.69
N ILE A 160 18.13 -18.40 7.05
CA ILE A 160 17.79 -18.36 5.63
C ILE A 160 16.73 -17.28 5.32
N GLU A 161 15.67 -17.16 6.11
CA GLU A 161 14.64 -16.13 5.88
C GLU A 161 15.17 -14.71 6.13
N LEU A 162 16.04 -14.51 7.13
CA LEU A 162 16.71 -13.22 7.37
C LEU A 162 17.61 -12.83 6.21
N VAL A 163 18.41 -13.76 5.69
CA VAL A 163 19.28 -13.52 4.53
C VAL A 163 18.47 -13.11 3.31
N LYS A 164 17.30 -13.73 3.06
CA LYS A 164 16.39 -13.33 1.97
C LYS A 164 15.88 -11.90 2.12
N VAL A 165 15.51 -11.50 3.35
CA VAL A 165 15.08 -10.13 3.64
C VAL A 165 16.23 -9.13 3.40
N GLN A 166 17.43 -9.45 3.89
CA GLN A 166 18.60 -8.59 3.72
C GLN A 166 19.01 -8.46 2.25
N GLU A 167 19.06 -9.56 1.51
CA GLU A 167 19.34 -9.58 0.07
C GLU A 167 18.32 -8.75 -0.71
N ALA A 168 17.03 -8.87 -0.37
CA ALA A 168 15.98 -8.07 -0.97
C ALA A 168 16.18 -6.57 -0.74
N ILE A 169 16.46 -6.16 0.51
CA ILE A 169 16.75 -4.76 0.86
C ILE A 169 17.96 -4.24 0.06
N MET A 170 19.04 -5.00 0.01
CA MET A 170 20.26 -4.62 -0.71
C MET A 170 20.01 -4.46 -2.21
N ARG A 171 19.26 -5.37 -2.84
CA ARG A 171 18.87 -5.28 -4.25
C ARG A 171 18.08 -4.00 -4.54
N LEU A 172 17.24 -3.57 -3.61
CA LEU A 172 16.38 -2.40 -3.77
C LEU A 172 17.09 -1.09 -3.46
N CYS A 173 18.12 -1.09 -2.62
CA CYS A 173 19.03 0.04 -2.48
C CYS A 173 19.69 0.40 -3.83
N SER A 174 19.84 -0.56 -4.73
CA SER A 174 20.34 -0.37 -6.10
C SER A 174 19.24 -0.17 -7.14
N SER A 175 17.97 -0.06 -6.73
CA SER A 175 16.85 0.19 -7.64
C SER A 175 17.03 1.52 -8.36
N GLU A 176 16.77 1.55 -9.67
CA GLU A 176 16.74 2.78 -10.47
C GLU A 176 15.63 3.73 -10.01
N TYR A 177 14.54 3.16 -9.51
CA TYR A 177 13.41 3.92 -9.00
C TYR A 177 13.72 4.48 -7.60
N ILE A 178 13.88 5.82 -7.55
CA ILE A 178 14.30 6.61 -6.37
C ILE A 178 13.52 6.21 -5.12
N LEU A 179 12.20 6.10 -5.25
CA LEU A 179 11.31 5.82 -4.13
C LEU A 179 11.56 4.46 -3.48
N MET A 180 11.80 3.40 -4.26
CA MET A 180 12.13 2.07 -3.73
C MET A 180 13.49 2.08 -3.07
N ARG A 181 14.43 2.82 -3.65
CA ARG A 181 15.76 3.00 -3.10
C ARG A 181 15.74 3.74 -1.77
N ASP A 182 14.96 4.81 -1.64
CA ASP A 182 14.85 5.57 -0.40
C ASP A 182 14.14 4.76 0.71
N MET A 183 13.09 4.03 0.34
CA MET A 183 12.43 3.08 1.23
C MET A 183 13.39 1.96 1.69
N ALA A 184 14.13 1.37 0.76
CA ALA A 184 15.11 0.33 1.06
C ALA A 184 16.25 0.84 1.93
N LYS A 185 16.74 2.07 1.72
CA LYS A 185 17.75 2.72 2.57
C LYS A 185 17.26 2.86 4.00
N ARG A 186 16.03 3.36 4.22
CA ARG A 186 15.47 3.46 5.58
C ARG A 186 15.35 2.10 6.26
N MET A 187 14.90 1.09 5.51
CA MET A 187 14.83 -0.28 6.03
C MET A 187 16.23 -0.81 6.35
N LYS A 188 17.21 -0.60 5.48
CA LYS A 188 18.60 -0.97 5.73
C LYS A 188 19.15 -0.29 6.99
N ASP A 189 19.00 1.03 7.11
CA ASP A 189 19.46 1.81 8.27
C ASP A 189 18.83 1.33 9.58
N LYS A 190 17.60 0.81 9.51
CA LYS A 190 16.92 0.22 10.65
C LYS A 190 17.39 -1.21 10.94
N TYR A 191 17.55 -2.03 9.92
CA TYR A 191 18.10 -3.39 10.04
C TYR A 191 19.50 -3.36 10.65
N ASP A 192 20.37 -2.46 10.18
CA ASP A 192 21.75 -2.27 10.64
C ASP A 192 21.84 -1.82 12.13
N LYS A 193 20.75 -1.33 12.73
CA LYS A 193 20.68 -1.02 14.18
C LYS A 193 20.38 -2.23 15.06
N TYR A 194 19.91 -3.33 14.48
CA TYR A 194 19.54 -4.55 15.19
C TYR A 194 20.49 -5.73 14.93
N GLY A 195 21.40 -5.60 13.96
CA GLY A 195 22.49 -6.55 13.70
C GLY A 195 23.75 -6.20 14.49
#